data_AF-A0A8J9Y1F4-F1
#
_entry.id   AF-A0A8J9Y1F4-F1
#
_cell.length_a   1.000
_cell.length_b   1.000
_cell.length_c   1.000
_cell.angle_alpha   90.00
_cell.angle_beta   90.00
_cell.angle_gamma   90.00
#
_symmetry.space_group_name_H-M   'P 1'
#
loop_
_entity.id
_entity.type
_entity.pdbx_description
1 polymer ?
#
loop_
_entity_poly.entity_id
_entity_poly.type
_entity_poly.pdbx_seq_one_letter_code
_entity_poly.pdbx_strand_id
1 'polypeptide(L)'
;MDTQSIGTLLSPSTYSDSTKTGSIKSGGTTERDEENFTKDNAASPIDLECHIQAERITKILDEAVYKTKLALCLPNLVQEYRTLSSILSPQHMEDLIFIFEQYDNPLFSASLLNMAAMEDIKAGDVSLKNRLNPELGHLMYIMNSYPALRPKVEEMMEEMKTEYSELGEMRQSASGIEYLLTLEHFRQLMVRQMETTAAEELAAKIKTRKLEASNEKLIAKIKEYTEKLKEENERFEETMKLKAELIAKLEKELATLNQEADIKLKKKILDSDRQMVLATRAHLVKNEMLKEEEVESREMYENLLKSHLIEEKNQRARRFKVETQLLSWLQKYDLEMGDKQIELDEFTEKYEDELQKCEELEKKLAEQDNEYIPLMEEREKEYHQEMTEKMNKFLTEHAARVIQHAWREVLANRAEKKRLKGKGKKGKKKV
;
A
#
# COMPACT_ATOMS: atom_id res chain seq x y z
N MET A 1 -0.90 -14.15 23.61
CA MET A 1 0.56 -14.08 23.61
C MET A 1 0.93 -12.67 23.96
N ASP A 2 1.37 -12.48 25.20
CA ASP A 2 1.88 -11.24 25.75
C ASP A 2 3.18 -10.83 25.06
N THR A 3 3.38 -9.53 24.84
CA THR A 3 4.46 -8.73 25.47
C THR A 3 4.40 -7.29 24.97
N GLN A 4 4.25 -6.39 25.93
CA GLN A 4 4.51 -4.96 25.83
C GLN A 4 6.03 -4.69 25.83
N SER A 5 6.42 -3.47 25.42
CA SER A 5 7.38 -2.56 26.10
C SER A 5 8.37 -1.89 25.12
N ILE A 6 8.16 -0.60 24.80
CA ILE A 6 8.89 0.62 25.27
C ILE A 6 10.19 0.91 24.51
N GLY A 7 10.30 2.14 24.00
CA GLY A 7 11.54 2.72 23.47
C GLY A 7 11.40 4.18 23.03
N THR A 8 11.23 5.09 23.98
CA THR A 8 11.27 6.56 23.85
C THR A 8 12.72 7.06 23.91
N LEU A 9 13.17 7.94 23.00
CA LEU A 9 14.29 8.91 23.20
C LEU A 9 14.06 10.09 22.24
N LEU A 10 13.67 11.29 22.69
CA LEU A 10 14.41 12.35 23.39
C LEU A 10 15.25 13.26 22.46
N SER A 11 14.77 14.50 22.32
CA SER A 11 15.51 15.69 21.93
C SER A 11 16.57 16.07 22.96
N PRO A 12 17.61 16.84 22.60
CA PRO A 12 18.33 17.67 23.55
C PRO A 12 18.02 19.15 23.32
N SER A 13 17.31 19.72 24.31
CA SER A 13 17.38 21.11 24.73
C SER A 13 18.41 21.18 25.86
N THR A 14 19.33 22.13 25.83
CA THR A 14 20.08 22.58 27.01
C THR A 14 20.30 24.10 26.97
N TYR A 15 19.52 24.78 27.80
CA TYR A 15 19.78 26.07 28.48
C TYR A 15 21.00 25.87 29.43
N SER A 16 22.03 26.73 29.44
CA SER A 16 22.22 27.98 30.20
C SER A 16 23.10 27.83 31.47
N ASP A 17 24.21 28.59 31.52
CA ASP A 17 24.68 29.43 32.65
C ASP A 17 26.15 29.82 32.39
N SER A 18 26.50 31.08 32.15
CA SER A 18 26.60 32.23 33.07
C SER A 18 28.01 32.42 33.66
N THR A 19 28.58 33.60 33.34
CA THR A 19 29.42 34.52 34.13
C THR A 19 30.89 34.81 33.78
N LYS A 20 31.15 36.13 33.82
CA LYS A 20 32.33 36.89 34.29
C LYS A 20 33.41 37.36 33.30
N THR A 21 33.26 38.64 32.92
CA THR A 21 34.14 39.80 33.23
C THR A 21 35.68 39.67 33.23
N GLY A 22 36.31 40.65 32.56
CA GLY A 22 37.71 41.08 32.73
C GLY A 22 38.35 41.35 31.37
N SER A 23 38.35 42.56 30.80
CA SER A 23 39.11 43.76 31.19
C SER A 23 40.55 43.48 31.60
N ILE A 24 41.50 43.80 30.70
CA ILE A 24 42.88 44.31 30.89
C ILE A 24 43.38 44.63 29.46
N LYS A 25 43.51 45.91 29.11
CA LYS A 25 44.77 46.69 29.11
C LYS A 25 45.77 46.15 28.07
N SER A 26 45.89 46.81 26.92
CA SER A 26 46.81 47.93 26.64
C SER A 26 48.28 47.49 26.56
N GLY A 27 48.90 47.68 25.40
CA GLY A 27 50.36 47.66 25.28
C GLY A 27 50.80 47.55 23.82
N GLY A 28 51.55 48.56 23.35
CA GLY A 28 52.37 48.44 22.15
C GLY A 28 52.05 49.38 21.00
N THR A 29 51.75 50.65 21.30
CA THR A 29 52.09 51.75 20.40
C THR A 29 53.61 51.75 20.18
N THR A 30 54.09 51.21 19.06
CA THR A 30 55.38 51.62 18.48
C THR A 30 55.09 52.81 17.58
N GLU A 31 54.90 53.96 18.22
CA GLU A 31 55.13 55.26 17.62
C GLU A 31 56.59 55.24 17.14
N ARG A 32 56.79 55.07 15.83
CA ARG A 32 58.03 55.52 15.21
C ARG A 32 57.96 57.03 15.30
N ASP A 33 58.93 57.59 16.02
CA ASP A 33 59.24 59.00 16.11
C ASP A 33 59.12 59.67 14.72
N GLU A 34 57.94 60.22 14.44
CA GLU A 34 57.82 61.32 13.49
C GLU A 34 58.34 62.53 14.28
N GLU A 35 59.63 62.82 14.09
CA GLU A 35 60.27 64.04 14.53
C GLU A 35 59.35 65.22 14.17
N ASN A 36 58.71 65.78 15.20
CA ASN A 36 57.93 67.00 15.13
C ASN A 36 58.87 68.16 14.79
N PHE A 37 59.09 68.40 13.50
CA PHE A 37 59.86 69.54 12.97
C PHE A 37 59.13 70.90 13.09
N THR A 38 58.08 71.01 13.89
CA THR A 38 57.26 72.23 14.02
C THR A 38 57.33 72.88 15.41
N LYS A 39 58.34 72.54 16.21
CA LYS A 39 58.68 73.27 17.44
C LYS A 39 59.88 74.18 17.22
N ASP A 40 59.64 75.27 16.49
CA ASP A 40 60.36 76.55 16.65
C ASP A 40 59.54 77.63 15.94
N ASN A 41 58.33 77.89 16.46
CA ASN A 41 57.48 79.01 16.02
C ASN A 41 57.88 80.32 16.72
N ALA A 42 59.18 80.61 16.76
CA ALA A 42 59.61 81.99 16.63
C ALA A 42 59.75 82.19 15.12
N ALA A 43 58.69 82.68 14.47
CA ALA A 43 58.65 82.90 13.02
C ALA A 43 60.00 83.45 12.59
N SER A 44 60.74 82.65 11.81
CA SER A 44 62.04 83.07 11.31
C SER A 44 61.85 84.44 10.65
N PRO A 45 62.84 85.36 10.68
CA PRO A 45 62.75 86.60 9.92
C PRO A 45 62.31 86.37 8.46
N ILE A 46 62.64 85.19 7.91
CA ILE A 46 62.21 84.71 6.61
C ILE A 46 60.71 84.33 6.57
N ASP A 47 60.19 83.63 7.58
CA ASP A 47 58.77 83.26 7.66
C ASP A 47 57.87 84.47 7.87
N LEU A 48 58.33 85.44 8.67
CA LEU A 48 57.63 86.69 8.87
C LEU A 48 57.62 87.52 7.57
N GLU A 49 58.73 87.60 6.86
CA GLU A 49 58.80 88.23 5.54
C GLU A 49 57.89 87.51 4.53
N CYS A 50 57.92 86.18 4.47
CA CYS A 50 57.03 85.40 3.61
C CYS A 50 55.55 85.62 3.93
N HIS A 51 55.19 85.72 5.22
CA HIS A 51 53.82 86.03 5.64
C HIS A 51 53.41 87.44 5.22
N ILE A 52 54.29 88.43 5.40
CA ILE A 52 54.05 89.81 4.96
C ILE A 52 53.89 89.87 3.43
N GLN A 53 54.72 89.16 2.67
CA GLN A 53 54.60 89.08 1.22
C GLN A 53 53.31 88.37 0.79
N ALA A 54 52.92 87.28 1.46
CA ALA A 54 51.66 86.58 1.20
C ALA A 54 50.43 87.46 1.50
N GLU A 55 50.46 88.22 2.59
CA GLU A 55 49.41 89.19 2.94
C GLU A 55 49.36 90.31 1.89
N ARG A 56 50.51 90.82 1.44
CA ARG A 56 50.59 91.83 0.38
C ARG A 56 50.04 91.32 -0.94
N ILE A 57 50.41 90.11 -1.35
CA ILE A 57 49.92 89.47 -2.58
C ILE A 57 48.40 89.24 -2.48
N THR A 58 47.92 88.74 -1.35
CA THR A 58 46.48 88.54 -1.09
C THR A 58 45.73 89.86 -1.21
N LYS A 59 46.22 90.95 -0.59
CA LYS A 59 45.63 92.29 -0.71
C LYS A 59 45.60 92.80 -2.15
N ILE A 60 46.68 92.57 -2.91
CA ILE A 60 46.74 92.96 -4.33
C ILE A 60 45.70 92.19 -5.14
N LEU A 61 45.57 90.88 -4.90
CA LEU A 61 44.59 90.04 -5.58
C LEU A 61 43.15 90.41 -5.19
N ASP A 62 42.89 90.69 -3.91
CA ASP A 62 41.57 91.14 -3.44
C ASP A 62 41.16 92.48 -4.07
N GLU A 63 42.10 93.42 -4.13
CA GLU A 63 41.87 94.72 -4.77
C GLU A 63 41.72 94.59 -6.30
N ALA A 64 42.45 93.66 -6.94
CA ALA A 64 42.30 93.36 -8.35
C ALA A 64 40.92 92.75 -8.64
N VAL A 65 40.51 91.73 -7.88
CA VAL A 65 39.18 91.12 -7.97
C VAL A 65 38.09 92.18 -7.78
N TYR A 66 38.20 93.04 -6.76
CA TYR A 66 37.22 94.10 -6.52
C TYR A 66 37.15 95.11 -7.67
N LYS A 67 38.30 95.54 -8.22
CA LYS A 67 38.32 96.44 -9.39
C LYS A 67 37.73 95.79 -10.63
N THR A 68 37.94 94.49 -10.82
CA THR A 68 37.31 93.73 -11.89
C THR A 68 35.79 93.67 -11.70
N LYS A 69 35.30 93.39 -10.49
CA LYS A 69 33.86 93.46 -10.16
C LYS A 69 33.28 94.83 -10.48
N LEU A 70 33.94 95.89 -10.02
CA LEU A 70 33.52 97.27 -10.27
C LEU A 70 33.44 97.61 -11.77
N ALA A 71 34.42 97.17 -12.56
CA ALA A 71 34.44 97.38 -14.01
C ALA A 71 33.29 96.62 -14.71
N LEU A 72 32.95 95.42 -14.24
CA LEU A 72 31.84 94.63 -14.79
C LEU A 72 30.47 95.22 -14.42
N CYS A 73 30.34 95.81 -13.23
CA CYS A 73 29.12 96.50 -12.81
C CYS A 73 28.93 97.88 -13.44
N LEU A 74 29.96 98.44 -14.08
CA LEU A 74 29.94 99.81 -14.59
C LEU A 74 28.73 100.10 -15.52
N PRO A 75 28.37 99.25 -16.51
CA PRO A 75 27.22 99.52 -17.37
C PRO A 75 25.89 99.61 -16.61
N ASN A 76 25.71 98.79 -15.58
CA ASN A 76 24.50 98.77 -14.76
C ASN A 76 24.48 99.95 -13.77
N LEU A 77 25.65 100.32 -13.24
CA LEU A 77 25.78 101.49 -12.36
C LEU A 77 25.49 102.80 -13.10
N VAL A 78 25.87 102.91 -14.38
CA VAL A 78 25.51 104.04 -15.25
C VAL A 78 24.00 104.14 -15.45
N GLN A 79 23.32 103.01 -15.65
CA GLN A 79 21.86 102.97 -15.79
C GLN A 79 21.14 103.33 -14.48
N GLU A 80 21.73 102.97 -13.33
CA GLU A 80 21.25 103.33 -12.00
C GLU A 80 21.78 104.68 -11.50
N TYR A 81 21.60 105.74 -12.30
CA TYR A 81 22.07 107.09 -12.00
C TYR A 81 21.66 107.60 -10.59
N ARG A 82 20.47 107.22 -10.12
CA ARG A 82 19.98 107.58 -8.76
C ARG A 82 20.84 106.99 -7.65
N THR A 83 21.33 105.77 -7.83
CA THR A 83 22.18 105.07 -6.87
C THR A 83 23.53 105.78 -6.77
N LEU A 84 24.15 106.11 -7.91
CA LEU A 84 25.40 106.87 -7.96
C LEU A 84 25.24 108.28 -7.34
N SER A 85 24.18 109.02 -7.70
CA SER A 85 23.92 110.37 -7.17
C SER A 85 23.69 110.41 -5.66
N SER A 86 23.32 109.29 -5.03
CA SER A 86 23.13 109.20 -3.58
C SER A 86 24.42 108.92 -2.80
N ILE A 87 25.44 108.38 -3.48
CA ILE A 87 26.70 107.92 -2.86
C ILE A 87 27.85 108.88 -3.14
N LEU A 88 27.92 109.42 -4.37
CA LEU A 88 29.00 110.29 -4.79
C LEU A 88 28.72 111.76 -4.42
N SER A 89 29.81 112.54 -4.28
CA SER A 89 29.69 113.98 -4.10
C SER A 89 29.16 114.64 -5.39
N PRO A 90 28.48 115.80 -5.31
CA PRO A 90 27.97 116.50 -6.49
C PRO A 90 29.07 116.79 -7.53
N GLN A 91 30.28 117.14 -7.08
CA GLN A 91 31.43 117.38 -7.96
C GLN A 91 31.83 116.13 -8.74
N HIS A 92 32.03 115.00 -8.05
CA HIS A 92 32.40 113.77 -8.73
C HIS A 92 31.24 113.25 -9.60
N MET A 93 29.98 113.54 -9.25
CA MET A 93 28.84 113.24 -10.12
C MET A 93 28.87 114.06 -11.41
N GLU A 94 29.18 115.36 -11.36
CA GLU A 94 29.39 116.18 -12.56
C GLU A 94 30.55 115.64 -13.41
N ASP A 95 31.65 115.25 -12.78
CA ASP A 95 32.79 114.64 -13.47
C ASP A 95 32.39 113.30 -14.13
N LEU A 96 31.59 112.46 -13.45
CA LEU A 96 31.05 111.21 -13.99
C LEU A 96 30.09 111.44 -15.16
N ILE A 97 29.17 112.41 -15.05
CA ILE A 97 28.25 112.79 -16.12
C ILE A 97 29.03 113.23 -17.35
N PHE A 98 30.04 114.09 -17.15
CA PHE A 98 30.90 114.55 -18.24
C PHE A 98 31.61 113.37 -18.92
N ILE A 99 32.15 112.44 -18.14
CA ILE A 99 32.78 111.23 -18.68
C ILE A 99 31.74 110.39 -19.44
N PHE A 100 30.56 110.13 -18.88
CA PHE A 100 29.50 109.34 -19.54
C PHE A 100 28.98 110.00 -20.82
N GLU A 101 28.78 111.32 -20.85
CA GLU A 101 28.40 112.09 -22.04
C GLU A 101 29.46 111.99 -23.14
N GLN A 102 30.74 111.94 -22.78
CA GLN A 102 31.81 111.69 -23.75
C GLN A 102 31.72 110.28 -24.35
N TYR A 103 31.33 109.28 -23.57
CA TYR A 103 31.16 107.91 -24.06
C TYR A 103 29.88 107.71 -24.88
N ASP A 104 28.82 108.49 -24.61
CA ASP A 104 27.57 108.49 -25.39
C ASP A 104 27.69 109.18 -26.76
N ASN A 105 28.73 110.00 -26.98
CA ASN A 105 28.97 110.66 -28.26
C ASN A 105 29.61 109.71 -29.29
N PRO A 106 28.93 109.36 -30.40
CA PRO A 106 29.43 108.40 -31.39
C PRO A 106 30.72 108.85 -32.11
N LEU A 107 31.02 110.16 -32.14
CA LEU A 107 32.27 110.69 -32.71
C LEU A 107 33.47 110.50 -31.77
N PHE A 108 33.22 110.39 -30.46
CA PHE A 108 34.26 110.23 -29.43
C PHE A 108 34.52 108.75 -29.13
N SER A 109 33.47 107.91 -29.12
CA SER A 109 33.58 106.46 -28.91
C SER A 109 34.33 105.73 -30.03
N ALA A 110 34.23 106.18 -31.29
CA ALA A 110 34.99 105.64 -32.41
C ALA A 110 36.48 106.04 -32.42
N SER A 111 36.83 107.18 -31.81
CA SER A 111 38.21 107.66 -31.65
C SER A 111 38.94 107.01 -30.47
N LEU A 112 38.19 106.58 -29.45
CA LEU A 112 38.70 105.97 -28.22
C LEU A 112 39.00 104.47 -28.31
N LEU A 113 38.37 103.77 -29.26
CA LEU A 113 38.85 102.46 -29.72
C LEU A 113 40.10 102.70 -30.57
N ASN A 114 41.22 102.95 -29.90
CA ASN A 114 42.52 103.03 -30.53
C ASN A 114 42.82 101.64 -31.11
N MET A 115 42.39 101.36 -32.36
CA MET A 115 42.55 100.04 -33.00
C MET A 115 44.01 99.60 -33.01
N ALA A 116 44.95 100.56 -33.05
CA ALA A 116 46.37 100.34 -32.86
C ALA A 116 46.73 99.73 -31.48
N ALA A 117 46.06 100.15 -30.40
CA ALA A 117 46.28 99.57 -29.07
C ALA A 117 45.72 98.14 -28.96
N MET A 118 44.61 97.83 -29.65
CA MET A 118 44.06 96.47 -29.72
C MET A 118 44.93 95.52 -30.55
N GLU A 119 45.51 95.98 -31.66
CA GLU A 119 46.46 95.19 -32.46
C GLU A 119 47.77 94.96 -31.72
N ASP A 120 48.29 95.95 -30.99
CA ASP A 120 49.50 95.80 -30.17
C ASP A 120 49.30 94.89 -28.94
N ILE A 121 48.12 94.91 -28.31
CA ILE A 121 47.77 93.97 -27.22
C ILE A 121 47.71 92.54 -27.75
N LYS A 122 47.22 92.35 -28.97
CA LYS A 122 47.27 91.05 -29.66
C LYS A 122 48.69 90.65 -30.06
N ALA A 123 49.57 91.61 -30.34
CA ALA A 123 50.98 91.41 -30.65
C ALA A 123 51.88 91.22 -29.41
N GLY A 124 51.35 91.44 -28.19
CA GLY A 124 52.04 91.18 -26.93
C GLY A 124 52.95 92.33 -26.43
N ASP A 125 52.80 93.56 -26.94
CA ASP A 125 53.59 94.71 -26.47
C ASP A 125 52.88 95.41 -25.29
N VAL A 126 53.35 95.16 -24.05
CA VAL A 126 52.60 95.41 -22.80
C VAL A 126 52.88 96.80 -22.18
N SER A 127 53.35 97.78 -22.97
CA SER A 127 53.54 99.15 -22.45
C SER A 127 52.21 99.92 -22.38
N LEU A 128 51.44 99.70 -21.30
CA LEU A 128 50.12 100.29 -21.09
C LEU A 128 50.11 101.73 -20.54
N LYS A 129 51.27 102.25 -20.10
CA LYS A 129 51.35 103.49 -19.29
C LYS A 129 50.81 104.76 -19.95
N ASN A 130 50.83 104.83 -21.28
CA ASN A 130 50.32 105.99 -22.05
C ASN A 130 49.13 105.62 -22.96
N ARG A 131 48.53 104.43 -22.76
CA ARG A 131 47.56 103.83 -23.69
C ARG A 131 46.20 103.52 -23.06
N LEU A 132 46.09 103.68 -21.74
CA LEU A 132 44.82 103.58 -21.02
C LEU A 132 44.06 104.90 -21.18
N ASN A 133 42.76 104.81 -21.44
CA ASN A 133 41.88 105.97 -21.45
C ASN A 133 41.95 106.65 -20.06
N PRO A 134 42.52 107.86 -19.93
CA PRO A 134 42.72 108.51 -18.64
C PRO A 134 41.38 108.85 -17.98
N GLU A 135 40.32 109.05 -18.76
CA GLU A 135 38.96 109.30 -18.28
C GLU A 135 38.34 108.03 -17.64
N LEU A 136 38.58 106.83 -18.20
CA LEU A 136 38.17 105.55 -17.63
C LEU A 136 38.96 105.22 -16.36
N GLY A 137 40.25 105.55 -16.36
CA GLY A 137 41.09 105.47 -15.17
C GLY A 137 40.60 106.40 -14.06
N HIS A 138 40.20 107.63 -14.42
CA HIS A 138 39.64 108.60 -13.49
C HIS A 138 38.27 108.16 -12.96
N LEU A 139 37.39 107.64 -13.82
CA LEU A 139 36.12 107.02 -13.47
C LEU A 139 36.29 105.89 -12.45
N MET A 140 37.18 104.92 -12.75
CA MET A 140 37.44 103.80 -11.86
C MET A 140 38.08 104.25 -10.54
N TYR A 141 38.93 105.29 -10.57
CA TYR A 141 39.50 105.88 -9.37
C TYR A 141 38.44 106.53 -8.49
N ILE A 142 37.57 107.36 -9.06
CA ILE A 142 36.45 107.99 -8.37
C ILE A 142 35.58 106.89 -7.75
N MET A 143 35.10 105.93 -8.53
CA MET A 143 34.20 104.88 -8.03
C MET A 143 34.85 103.99 -6.95
N ASN A 144 36.15 103.67 -7.08
CA ASN A 144 36.86 102.87 -6.07
C ASN A 144 37.17 103.66 -4.78
N SER A 145 37.18 105.00 -4.84
CA SER A 145 37.47 105.86 -3.68
C SER A 145 36.31 105.97 -2.67
N TYR A 146 35.11 105.49 -3.03
CA TYR A 146 33.93 105.50 -2.16
C TYR A 146 33.64 104.09 -1.59
N PRO A 147 33.95 103.82 -0.31
CA PRO A 147 33.70 102.51 0.30
C PRO A 147 32.22 102.12 0.32
N ALA A 148 31.32 103.11 0.35
CA ALA A 148 29.87 102.90 0.33
C ALA A 148 29.37 102.30 -1.00
N LEU A 149 30.18 102.30 -2.06
CA LEU A 149 29.86 101.65 -3.33
C LEU A 149 30.14 100.14 -3.30
N ARG A 150 31.07 99.66 -2.45
CA ARG A 150 31.46 98.24 -2.38
C ARG A 150 30.28 97.29 -2.16
N PRO A 151 29.38 97.52 -1.18
CA PRO A 151 28.27 96.61 -0.92
C PRO A 151 27.32 96.52 -2.11
N LYS A 152 27.11 97.64 -2.82
CA LYS A 152 26.21 97.70 -3.98
C LYS A 152 26.80 96.95 -5.17
N VAL A 153 28.10 97.09 -5.41
CA VAL A 153 28.83 96.34 -6.43
C VAL A 153 28.77 94.84 -6.14
N GLU A 154 28.96 94.42 -4.88
CA GLU A 154 28.86 93.00 -4.50
C GLU A 154 27.43 92.45 -4.68
N GLU A 155 26.39 93.20 -4.31
CA GLU A 155 24.99 92.83 -4.56
C GLU A 155 24.73 92.60 -6.06
N MET A 156 25.11 93.58 -6.91
CA MET A 156 24.94 93.49 -8.36
C MET A 156 25.77 92.35 -8.97
N MET A 157 26.94 92.05 -8.42
CA MET A 157 27.76 90.93 -8.87
C MET A 157 27.14 89.58 -8.51
N GLU A 158 26.54 89.43 -7.33
CA GLU A 158 25.86 88.20 -6.93
C GLU A 158 24.61 87.96 -7.78
N GLU A 159 23.85 89.01 -8.12
CA GLU A 159 22.76 88.93 -9.11
C GLU A 159 23.30 88.45 -10.47
N MET A 160 24.35 89.07 -10.99
CA MET A 160 24.98 88.67 -12.26
C MET A 160 25.54 87.23 -12.24
N LYS A 161 26.11 86.77 -11.12
CA LYS A 161 26.60 85.38 -10.94
C LYS A 161 25.44 84.38 -10.89
N THR A 162 24.33 84.77 -10.27
CA THR A 162 23.11 83.96 -10.20
C THR A 162 22.51 83.79 -11.60
N GLU A 163 22.35 84.90 -12.34
CA GLU A 163 21.91 84.88 -13.74
C GLU A 163 22.85 84.03 -14.62
N TYR A 164 24.16 84.16 -14.44
CA TYR A 164 25.16 83.37 -15.18
C TYR A 164 25.06 81.87 -14.89
N SER A 165 24.76 81.48 -13.64
CA SER A 165 24.61 80.08 -13.23
C SER A 165 23.30 79.45 -13.73
N GLU A 166 22.24 80.24 -13.85
CA GLU A 166 20.91 79.78 -14.32
C GLU A 166 20.83 79.66 -15.86
N LEU A 167 21.63 80.43 -16.61
CA LEU A 167 21.54 80.55 -18.08
C LEU A 167 22.59 79.73 -18.85
N GLY A 168 23.08 78.63 -18.28
CA GLY A 168 24.16 77.77 -18.79
C GLY A 168 24.40 77.75 -20.32
N GLU A 169 25.67 77.94 -20.70
CA GLU A 169 26.29 77.81 -22.05
C GLU A 169 25.66 78.55 -23.26
N MET A 170 24.50 79.22 -23.14
CA MET A 170 23.78 79.81 -24.29
C MET A 170 24.06 81.29 -24.60
N ARG A 171 24.99 81.97 -23.89
CA ARG A 171 25.42 83.34 -24.24
C ARG A 171 26.94 83.44 -24.40
N GLN A 172 27.39 83.61 -25.63
CA GLN A 172 28.77 84.02 -25.99
C GLN A 172 29.15 85.46 -25.56
N SER A 173 28.41 86.07 -24.61
CA SER A 173 28.56 87.49 -24.25
C SER A 173 28.94 87.75 -22.79
N ALA A 174 29.25 86.74 -21.98
CA ALA A 174 29.63 86.91 -20.58
C ALA A 174 31.13 86.62 -20.28
N SER A 175 32.03 86.91 -21.23
CA SER A 175 33.48 86.72 -21.06
C SER A 175 34.04 87.40 -19.79
N GLY A 176 33.41 88.49 -19.34
CA GLY A 176 33.80 89.19 -18.12
C GLY A 176 33.50 88.43 -16.81
N ILE A 177 32.36 87.74 -16.71
CA ILE A 177 31.98 86.99 -15.50
C ILE A 177 32.83 85.72 -15.37
N GLU A 178 33.08 85.02 -16.47
CA GLU A 178 33.97 83.86 -16.50
C GLU A 178 35.41 84.23 -16.09
N TYR A 179 35.91 85.38 -16.59
CA TYR A 179 37.19 85.92 -16.16
C TYR A 179 37.22 86.23 -14.65
N LEU A 180 36.15 86.80 -14.10
CA LEU A 180 36.07 87.04 -12.66
C LEU A 180 36.07 85.73 -11.85
N LEU A 181 35.28 84.73 -12.23
CA LEU A 181 35.22 83.44 -11.52
C LEU A 181 36.56 82.71 -11.55
N THR A 182 37.24 82.73 -12.69
CA THR A 182 38.59 82.15 -12.82
C THR A 182 39.61 82.94 -12.00
N LEU A 183 39.52 84.27 -11.93
CA LEU A 183 40.37 85.10 -11.09
C LEU A 183 40.12 84.87 -9.58
N GLU A 184 38.85 84.73 -9.16
CA GLU A 184 38.48 84.37 -7.79
C GLU A 184 39.01 82.97 -7.42
N HIS A 185 38.89 81.99 -8.32
CA HIS A 185 39.44 80.65 -8.12
C HIS A 185 40.97 80.65 -8.07
N PHE A 186 41.63 81.39 -8.96
CA PHE A 186 43.08 81.58 -8.93
C PHE A 186 43.52 82.20 -7.60
N ARG A 187 42.82 83.23 -7.11
CA ARG A 187 43.08 83.83 -5.80
C ARG A 187 42.94 82.81 -4.67
N GLN A 188 41.90 81.97 -4.67
CA GLN A 188 41.74 80.90 -3.69
C GLN A 188 42.88 79.87 -3.72
N LEU A 189 43.31 79.45 -4.92
CA LEU A 189 44.42 78.52 -5.09
C LEU A 189 45.74 79.12 -4.61
N MET A 190 46.01 80.37 -4.96
CA MET A 190 47.21 81.08 -4.53
C MET A 190 47.26 81.23 -3.01
N VAL A 191 46.15 81.64 -2.38
CA VAL A 191 46.07 81.73 -0.91
C VAL A 191 46.33 80.36 -0.28
N ARG A 192 45.64 79.32 -0.75
CA ARG A 192 45.85 77.95 -0.25
C ARG A 192 47.30 77.48 -0.41
N GLN A 193 47.93 77.79 -1.53
CA GLN A 193 49.31 77.39 -1.81
C GLN A 193 50.33 78.18 -0.97
N MET A 194 50.04 79.45 -0.65
CA MET A 194 50.85 80.25 0.26
C MET A 194 50.67 79.85 1.73
N GLU A 195 49.50 79.29 2.08
CA GLU A 195 49.19 78.79 3.43
C GLU A 195 49.71 77.35 3.65
N THR A 196 49.89 76.55 2.60
CA THR A 196 50.42 75.20 2.73
C THR A 196 51.92 75.21 3.03
N THR A 197 52.29 74.60 4.16
CA THR A 197 53.70 74.43 4.53
C THR A 197 54.33 73.24 3.80
N ALA A 198 55.66 73.28 3.59
CA ALA A 198 56.39 72.17 2.98
C ALA A 198 56.24 70.84 3.76
N ALA A 199 56.06 70.93 5.08
CA ALA A 199 55.83 69.78 5.94
C ALA A 199 54.45 69.13 5.69
N GLU A 200 53.40 69.93 5.52
CA GLU A 200 52.06 69.45 5.19
C GLU A 200 52.01 68.79 3.80
N GLU A 201 52.71 69.36 2.81
CA GLU A 201 52.79 68.78 1.47
C GLU A 201 53.50 67.43 1.47
N LEU A 202 54.59 67.31 2.24
CA LEU A 202 55.32 66.05 2.41
C LEU A 202 54.47 65.00 3.12
N ALA A 203 53.76 65.38 4.19
CA ALA A 203 52.86 64.49 4.93
C ALA A 203 51.71 63.98 4.04
N ALA A 204 51.12 64.85 3.21
CA ALA A 204 50.11 64.48 2.24
C ALA A 204 50.65 63.46 1.23
N LYS A 205 51.83 63.70 0.65
CA LYS A 205 52.48 62.75 -0.28
C LYS A 205 52.76 61.39 0.36
N ILE A 206 53.25 61.35 1.60
CA ILE A 206 53.48 60.10 2.34
C ILE A 206 52.17 59.36 2.57
N LYS A 207 51.10 60.05 2.97
CA LYS A 207 49.77 59.47 3.18
C LYS A 207 49.21 58.87 1.88
N THR A 208 49.35 59.56 0.76
CA THR A 208 48.92 59.07 -0.56
C THR A 208 49.65 57.78 -0.93
N ARG A 209 50.98 57.73 -0.78
CA ARG A 209 51.76 56.50 -1.05
C ARG A 209 51.36 55.32 -0.14
N LYS A 210 51.08 55.58 1.14
CA LYS A 210 50.56 54.56 2.07
C LYS A 210 49.21 54.01 1.61
N LEU A 211 48.31 54.88 1.14
CA LEU A 211 47.02 54.48 0.59
C LEU A 211 47.17 53.68 -0.70
N GLU A 212 48.04 54.09 -1.62
CA GLU A 212 48.34 53.36 -2.86
C GLU A 212 48.85 51.95 -2.58
N ALA A 213 49.85 51.81 -1.69
CA ALA A 213 50.38 50.50 -1.30
C ALA A 213 49.33 49.62 -0.60
N SER A 214 48.42 50.23 0.18
CA SER A 214 47.30 49.50 0.77
C SER A 214 46.28 49.07 -0.29
N ASN A 215 46.01 49.93 -1.27
CA ASN A 215 45.08 49.66 -2.35
C ASN A 215 45.60 48.52 -3.25
N GLU A 216 46.89 48.51 -3.59
CA GLU A 216 47.52 47.41 -4.32
C GLU A 216 47.37 46.07 -3.58
N LYS A 217 47.58 46.05 -2.26
CA LYS A 217 47.38 44.85 -1.43
C LYS A 217 45.93 44.39 -1.43
N LEU A 218 44.97 45.31 -1.37
CA LEU A 218 43.55 45.00 -1.43
C LEU A 218 43.17 44.45 -2.81
N ILE A 219 43.67 45.04 -3.88
CA ILE A 219 43.46 44.55 -5.25
C ILE A 219 44.02 43.12 -5.40
N ALA A 220 45.22 42.85 -4.87
CA ALA A 220 45.79 41.50 -4.89
C ALA A 220 44.91 40.49 -4.15
N LYS A 221 44.39 40.85 -2.96
CA LYS A 221 43.46 40.00 -2.20
C LYS A 221 42.13 39.78 -2.92
N ILE A 222 41.59 40.82 -3.56
CA ILE A 222 40.37 40.71 -4.36
C ILE A 222 40.59 39.70 -5.49
N LYS A 223 41.72 39.79 -6.20
CA LYS A 223 42.07 38.84 -7.27
C LYS A 223 42.15 37.40 -6.74
N GLU A 224 42.86 37.18 -5.64
CA GLU A 224 42.98 35.85 -5.01
C GLU A 224 41.61 35.28 -4.63
N TYR A 225 40.74 36.08 -4.01
CA TYR A 225 39.39 35.64 -3.64
C TYR A 225 38.49 35.41 -4.84
N THR A 226 38.58 36.24 -5.89
CA THR A 226 37.82 36.00 -7.12
C THR A 226 38.24 34.71 -7.82
N GLU A 227 39.53 34.36 -7.77
CA GLU A 227 40.04 33.12 -8.35
C GLU A 227 39.58 31.90 -7.55
N LYS A 228 39.71 31.93 -6.22
CA LYS A 228 39.18 30.88 -5.33
C LYS A 228 37.68 30.67 -5.48
N LEU A 229 36.91 31.77 -5.55
CA LEU A 229 35.47 31.70 -5.74
C LEU A 229 35.13 31.05 -7.08
N LYS A 230 35.89 31.37 -8.14
CA LYS A 230 35.71 30.79 -9.47
C LYS A 230 36.00 29.28 -9.45
N GLU A 231 37.11 28.86 -8.84
CA GLU A 231 37.47 27.44 -8.72
C GLU A 231 36.43 26.65 -7.91
N GLU A 232 35.94 27.19 -6.78
CA GLU A 232 34.88 26.55 -6.00
C GLU A 232 33.57 26.45 -6.78
N ASN A 233 33.22 27.49 -7.54
CA ASN A 233 32.00 27.50 -8.35
C ASN A 233 32.08 26.50 -9.51
N GLU A 234 33.24 26.38 -10.18
CA GLU A 234 33.50 25.38 -11.22
C GLU A 234 33.39 23.95 -10.65
N ARG A 235 34.03 23.68 -9.51
CA ARG A 235 33.90 22.38 -8.82
C ARG A 235 32.45 22.09 -8.43
N PHE A 236 31.74 23.09 -7.90
CA PHE A 236 30.34 22.93 -7.54
C PHE A 236 29.48 22.59 -8.76
N GLU A 237 29.65 23.30 -9.87
CA GLU A 237 28.95 23.01 -11.13
C GLU A 237 29.24 21.60 -11.66
N GLU A 238 30.50 21.15 -11.61
CA GLU A 238 30.87 19.79 -11.99
C GLU A 238 30.17 18.74 -11.13
N THR A 239 30.21 18.91 -9.80
CA THR A 239 29.52 17.99 -8.90
C THR A 239 28.00 18.00 -9.09
N MET A 240 27.41 19.16 -9.38
CA MET A 240 25.98 19.27 -9.67
C MET A 240 25.62 18.60 -10.99
N LYS A 241 26.43 18.74 -12.05
CA LYS A 241 26.23 18.03 -13.32
C LYS A 241 26.25 16.51 -13.12
N LEU A 242 27.25 15.98 -12.40
CA LEU A 242 27.35 14.56 -12.10
C LEU A 242 26.14 14.04 -11.30
N LYS A 243 25.68 14.80 -10.30
CA LYS A 243 24.49 14.44 -9.53
C LYS A 243 23.22 14.49 -10.37
N ALA A 244 23.05 15.49 -11.22
CA ALA A 244 21.90 15.60 -12.12
C ALA A 244 21.85 14.44 -13.12
N GLU A 245 22.99 14.04 -13.68
CA GLU A 245 23.09 12.86 -14.55
C GLU A 245 22.76 11.56 -13.80
N LEU A 246 23.23 11.41 -12.56
CA LEU A 246 22.91 10.25 -11.73
C LEU A 246 21.40 10.18 -11.43
N ILE A 247 20.78 11.30 -11.06
CA ILE A 247 19.34 11.40 -10.83
C ILE A 247 18.58 10.97 -12.10
N ALA A 248 18.94 11.52 -13.27
CA ALA A 248 18.29 11.16 -14.53
C ALA A 248 18.42 9.66 -14.88
N LYS A 249 19.57 9.04 -14.58
CA LYS A 249 19.76 7.59 -14.76
C LYS A 249 18.85 6.78 -13.82
N LEU A 250 18.81 7.14 -12.54
CA LEU A 250 17.98 6.47 -11.54
C LEU A 250 16.49 6.63 -11.83
N GLU A 251 16.05 7.81 -12.28
CA GLU A 251 14.67 8.04 -12.70
C GLU A 251 14.28 7.14 -13.89
N LYS A 252 15.19 7.00 -14.87
CA LYS A 252 14.99 6.10 -16.01
C LYS A 252 14.92 4.63 -15.57
N GLU A 253 15.82 4.19 -14.69
CA GLU A 253 15.81 2.82 -14.15
C GLU A 253 14.51 2.54 -13.39
N LEU A 254 14.07 3.46 -12.52
CA LEU A 254 12.80 3.37 -11.81
C LEU A 254 11.61 3.29 -12.76
N ALA A 255 11.60 4.11 -13.82
CA ALA A 255 10.53 4.07 -14.82
C ALA A 255 10.48 2.71 -15.54
N THR A 256 11.63 2.17 -15.94
CA THR A 256 11.69 0.84 -16.58
C THR A 256 11.26 -0.28 -15.64
N LEU A 257 11.69 -0.24 -14.37
CA LEU A 257 11.34 -1.23 -13.37
C LEU A 257 9.84 -1.22 -13.08
N ASN A 258 9.25 -0.03 -12.93
CA ASN A 258 7.81 0.12 -12.74
C ASN A 258 7.02 -0.41 -13.93
N GLN A 259 7.44 -0.10 -15.16
CA GLN A 259 6.80 -0.61 -16.36
C GLN A 259 6.87 -2.15 -16.44
N GLU A 260 8.03 -2.74 -16.11
CA GLU A 260 8.16 -4.19 -16.05
C GLU A 260 7.29 -4.82 -14.96
N ALA A 261 7.22 -4.21 -13.78
CA ALA A 261 6.38 -4.67 -12.68
C ALA A 261 4.91 -4.65 -13.08
N ASP A 262 4.44 -3.59 -13.72
CA ASP A 262 3.07 -3.46 -14.23
C ASP A 262 2.74 -4.54 -15.27
N ILE A 263 3.65 -4.80 -16.20
CA ILE A 263 3.47 -5.85 -17.21
C ILE A 263 3.41 -7.23 -16.55
N LYS A 264 4.32 -7.52 -15.62
CA LYS A 264 4.36 -8.80 -14.87
C LYS A 264 3.10 -8.99 -14.04
N LEU A 265 2.62 -7.94 -13.38
CA LEU A 265 1.41 -7.97 -12.58
C LEU A 265 0.17 -8.20 -13.45
N LYS A 266 0.00 -7.44 -14.54
CA LYS A 266 -1.11 -7.63 -15.49
C LYS A 266 -1.13 -9.04 -16.07
N LYS A 267 0.03 -9.57 -16.46
CA LYS A 267 0.14 -10.95 -16.95
C LYS A 267 -0.28 -11.95 -15.89
N LYS A 268 0.20 -11.81 -14.65
CA LYS A 268 -0.14 -12.72 -13.55
C LYS A 268 -1.63 -12.69 -13.20
N ILE A 269 -2.27 -11.53 -13.26
CA ILE A 269 -3.72 -11.39 -13.07
C ILE A 269 -4.45 -12.16 -14.17
N LEU A 270 -4.12 -11.93 -15.45
CA LEU A 270 -4.77 -12.61 -16.57
C LEU A 270 -4.58 -14.13 -16.53
N ASP A 271 -3.37 -14.60 -16.23
CA ASP A 271 -3.07 -16.04 -16.12
C ASP A 271 -3.85 -16.68 -14.96
N SER A 272 -3.93 -15.98 -13.81
CA SER A 272 -4.71 -16.40 -12.65
C SER A 272 -6.21 -16.47 -12.94
N ASP A 273 -6.77 -15.44 -13.58
CA ASP A 273 -8.17 -15.39 -13.96
C ASP A 273 -8.52 -16.52 -14.94
N ARG A 274 -7.65 -16.76 -15.93
CA ARG A 274 -7.80 -17.88 -16.86
C ARG A 274 -7.79 -19.22 -16.13
N GLN A 275 -6.87 -19.42 -15.21
CA GLN A 275 -6.78 -20.65 -14.42
C GLN A 275 -8.02 -20.84 -13.54
N MET A 276 -8.51 -19.78 -12.91
CA MET A 276 -9.74 -19.78 -12.12
C MET A 276 -10.96 -20.16 -12.97
N VAL A 277 -11.11 -19.57 -14.16
CA VAL A 277 -12.23 -19.90 -15.07
C VAL A 277 -12.18 -21.37 -15.49
N LEU A 278 -11.00 -21.89 -15.83
CA LEU A 278 -10.82 -23.30 -16.18
C LEU A 278 -11.15 -24.23 -15.01
N ALA A 279 -10.68 -23.91 -13.80
CA ALA A 279 -10.96 -24.68 -12.60
C ALA A 279 -12.45 -24.68 -12.25
N THR A 280 -13.11 -23.52 -12.32
CA THR A 280 -14.55 -23.39 -12.10
C THR A 280 -15.34 -24.21 -13.11
N ARG A 281 -14.96 -24.15 -14.40
CA ARG A 281 -15.62 -24.94 -15.44
C ARG A 281 -15.44 -26.44 -15.23
N ALA A 282 -14.23 -26.89 -14.89
CA ALA A 282 -13.95 -28.29 -14.58
C ALA A 282 -14.76 -28.78 -13.36
N HIS A 283 -14.88 -27.93 -12.33
CA HIS A 283 -15.69 -28.23 -11.15
C HIS A 283 -17.18 -28.30 -11.47
N LEU A 284 -17.70 -27.40 -12.32
CA LEU A 284 -19.10 -27.43 -12.76
C LEU A 284 -19.42 -28.73 -13.50
N VAL A 285 -18.59 -29.12 -14.47
CA VAL A 285 -18.77 -30.39 -15.21
C VAL A 285 -18.74 -31.58 -14.26
N LYS A 286 -17.77 -31.63 -13.33
CA LYS A 286 -17.69 -32.71 -12.34
C LYS A 286 -18.92 -32.75 -11.43
N ASN A 287 -19.44 -31.60 -11.03
CA ASN A 287 -20.65 -31.51 -10.20
C ASN A 287 -21.89 -31.98 -10.96
N GLU A 288 -22.02 -31.66 -12.24
CA GLU A 288 -23.10 -32.18 -13.09
C GLU A 288 -23.02 -33.71 -13.22
N MET A 289 -21.83 -34.26 -13.51
CA MET A 289 -21.63 -35.71 -13.56
C MET A 289 -21.99 -36.42 -12.25
N LEU A 290 -21.57 -35.87 -11.10
CA LEU A 290 -21.90 -36.43 -9.79
C LEU A 290 -23.39 -36.36 -9.47
N LYS A 291 -24.09 -35.33 -9.94
CA LYS A 291 -25.55 -35.23 -9.79
C LYS A 291 -26.27 -36.26 -10.66
N GLU A 292 -25.80 -36.48 -11.89
CA GLU A 292 -26.34 -37.53 -12.75
C GLU A 292 -26.14 -38.92 -12.13
N GLU A 293 -24.94 -39.21 -11.63
CA GLU A 293 -24.62 -40.47 -10.94
C GLU A 293 -25.46 -40.66 -9.65
N GLU A 294 -25.73 -39.59 -8.91
CA GLU A 294 -26.62 -39.61 -7.74
C GLU A 294 -28.06 -39.97 -8.10
N VAL A 295 -28.58 -39.38 -9.18
CA VAL A 295 -29.92 -39.67 -9.69
C VAL A 295 -30.01 -41.10 -10.19
N GLU A 296 -29.05 -41.56 -11.00
CA GLU A 296 -28.99 -42.93 -11.52
C GLU A 296 -28.93 -43.95 -10.38
N SER A 297 -28.05 -43.73 -9.39
CA SER A 297 -27.93 -44.60 -8.22
C SER A 297 -29.22 -44.67 -7.40
N ARG A 298 -29.90 -43.54 -7.24
CA ARG A 298 -31.20 -43.46 -6.55
C ARG A 298 -32.27 -44.26 -7.30
N GLU A 299 -32.36 -44.08 -8.62
CA GLU A 299 -33.32 -44.81 -9.45
C GLU A 299 -33.05 -46.32 -9.45
N MET A 300 -31.79 -46.72 -9.57
CA MET A 300 -31.39 -48.13 -9.47
C MET A 300 -31.79 -48.74 -8.13
N TYR A 301 -31.55 -48.03 -7.03
CA TYR A 301 -31.94 -48.48 -5.69
C TYR A 301 -33.46 -48.61 -5.55
N GLU A 302 -34.23 -47.61 -6.00
CA GLU A 302 -35.69 -47.67 -5.95
C GLU A 302 -36.26 -48.83 -6.77
N ASN A 303 -35.70 -49.08 -7.96
CA ASN A 303 -36.12 -50.19 -8.81
C ASN A 303 -35.79 -51.54 -8.17
N LEU A 304 -34.59 -51.68 -7.58
CA LEU A 304 -34.19 -52.88 -6.86
C LEU A 304 -35.11 -53.13 -5.65
N LEU A 305 -35.41 -52.09 -4.88
CA LEU A 305 -36.33 -52.16 -3.74
C LEU A 305 -37.74 -52.61 -4.18
N LYS A 306 -38.28 -52.03 -5.26
CA LYS A 306 -39.58 -52.44 -5.83
C LYS A 306 -39.57 -53.91 -6.24
N SER A 307 -38.50 -54.36 -6.92
CA SER A 307 -38.33 -55.75 -7.34
C SER A 307 -38.34 -56.71 -6.14
N HIS A 308 -37.54 -56.42 -5.11
CA HIS A 308 -37.48 -57.23 -3.90
C HIS A 308 -38.81 -57.25 -3.14
N LEU A 309 -39.53 -56.13 -3.04
CA LEU A 309 -40.85 -56.09 -2.40
C LEU A 309 -41.87 -56.97 -3.15
N ILE A 310 -41.82 -56.98 -4.48
CA ILE A 310 -42.69 -57.85 -5.30
C ILE A 310 -42.32 -59.32 -5.10
N GLU A 311 -41.03 -59.65 -5.13
CA GLU A 311 -40.54 -61.00 -4.90
C GLU A 311 -40.92 -61.51 -3.51
N GLU A 312 -40.71 -60.70 -2.47
CA GLU A 312 -41.08 -60.98 -1.08
C GLU A 312 -42.58 -61.27 -0.95
N LYS A 313 -43.44 -60.41 -1.53
CA LYS A 313 -44.89 -60.61 -1.55
C LYS A 313 -45.27 -61.91 -2.25
N ASN A 314 -44.62 -62.23 -3.37
CA ASN A 314 -44.85 -63.48 -4.11
C ASN A 314 -44.42 -64.70 -3.28
N GLN A 315 -43.29 -64.63 -2.58
CA GLN A 315 -42.82 -65.70 -1.71
C GLN A 315 -43.76 -65.92 -0.52
N ARG A 316 -44.24 -64.84 0.13
CA ARG A 316 -45.28 -64.93 1.18
C ARG A 316 -46.54 -65.61 0.65
N ALA A 317 -47.01 -65.23 -0.54
CA ALA A 317 -48.18 -65.84 -1.15
C ALA A 317 -47.98 -67.33 -1.47
N ARG A 318 -46.78 -67.72 -1.97
CA ARG A 318 -46.42 -69.14 -2.20
C ARG A 318 -46.38 -69.92 -0.89
N ARG A 319 -45.72 -69.37 0.14
CA ARG A 319 -45.65 -69.97 1.47
C ARG A 319 -47.05 -70.22 2.03
N PHE A 320 -47.92 -69.20 2.01
CA PHE A 320 -49.30 -69.31 2.47
C PHE A 320 -50.09 -70.40 1.74
N LYS A 321 -49.93 -70.52 0.40
CA LYS A 321 -50.57 -71.59 -0.38
C LYS A 321 -50.09 -72.98 0.05
N VAL A 322 -48.78 -73.17 0.21
CA VAL A 322 -48.19 -74.45 0.63
C VAL A 322 -48.60 -74.79 2.06
N GLU A 323 -48.58 -73.84 2.99
CA GLU A 323 -49.05 -74.01 4.37
C GLU A 323 -50.54 -74.42 4.40
N THR A 324 -51.38 -73.77 3.58
CA THR A 324 -52.81 -74.11 3.46
C THR A 324 -53.01 -75.53 2.90
N GLN A 325 -52.25 -75.92 1.88
CA GLN A 325 -52.29 -77.27 1.31
C GLN A 325 -51.85 -78.33 2.34
N LEU A 326 -50.77 -78.07 3.08
CA LEU A 326 -50.28 -78.96 4.13
C LEU A 326 -51.32 -79.13 5.25
N LEU A 327 -51.94 -78.03 5.71
CA LEU A 327 -53.03 -78.09 6.68
C LEU A 327 -54.22 -78.92 6.16
N SER A 328 -54.59 -78.76 4.89
CA SER A 328 -55.64 -79.57 4.27
C SER A 328 -55.29 -81.06 4.22
N TRP A 329 -54.04 -81.41 3.90
CA TRP A 329 -53.58 -82.80 3.91
C TRP A 329 -53.55 -83.40 5.32
N LEU A 330 -53.11 -82.63 6.31
CA LEU A 330 -53.14 -83.04 7.72
C LEU A 330 -54.58 -83.29 8.18
N GLN A 331 -55.51 -82.37 7.92
CA GLN A 331 -56.91 -82.55 8.25
C GLN A 331 -57.52 -83.79 7.58
N LYS A 332 -57.17 -84.05 6.32
CA LYS A 332 -57.62 -85.24 5.60
C LYS A 332 -57.05 -86.52 6.23
N TYR A 333 -55.77 -86.52 6.54
CA TYR A 333 -55.12 -87.65 7.22
C TYR A 333 -55.73 -87.91 8.59
N ASP A 334 -55.93 -86.87 9.41
CA ASP A 334 -56.54 -86.99 10.73
C ASP A 334 -57.96 -87.54 10.65
N LEU A 335 -58.75 -87.12 9.66
CA LEU A 335 -60.09 -87.67 9.39
C LEU A 335 -60.02 -89.15 8.98
N GLU A 336 -59.20 -89.49 7.97
CA GLU A 336 -59.06 -90.87 7.50
C GLU A 336 -58.54 -91.80 8.60
N MET A 337 -57.60 -91.37 9.43
CA MET A 337 -57.11 -92.13 10.59
C MET A 337 -58.20 -92.29 11.65
N GLY A 338 -59.00 -91.24 11.90
CA GLY A 338 -60.17 -91.32 12.77
C GLY A 338 -61.19 -92.35 12.28
N ASP A 339 -61.55 -92.30 10.99
CA ASP A 339 -62.46 -93.26 10.36
C ASP A 339 -61.91 -94.70 10.43
N LYS A 340 -60.60 -94.88 10.20
CA LYS A 340 -59.94 -96.20 10.32
C LYS A 340 -59.88 -96.71 11.74
N GLN A 341 -59.73 -95.84 12.73
CA GLN A 341 -59.81 -96.25 14.13
C GLN A 341 -61.22 -96.75 14.47
N ILE A 342 -62.27 -96.03 14.02
CA ILE A 342 -63.66 -96.46 14.19
C ILE A 342 -63.91 -97.81 13.52
N GLU A 343 -63.47 -97.99 12.26
CA GLU A 343 -63.59 -99.28 11.56
C GLU A 343 -62.87 -100.42 12.31
N LEU A 344 -61.67 -100.16 12.84
CA LEU A 344 -60.90 -101.14 13.62
C LEU A 344 -61.64 -101.53 14.91
N ASP A 345 -62.16 -100.54 15.63
CA ASP A 345 -62.92 -100.75 16.86
C ASP A 345 -64.18 -101.59 16.56
N GLU A 346 -64.91 -101.29 15.48
CA GLU A 346 -66.06 -102.08 15.04
C GLU A 346 -65.70 -103.53 14.66
N PHE A 347 -64.57 -103.75 13.97
CA PHE A 347 -64.13 -105.11 13.63
C PHE A 347 -63.67 -105.88 14.86
N THR A 348 -63.04 -105.19 15.81
CA THR A 348 -62.61 -105.77 17.08
C THR A 348 -63.83 -106.21 17.90
N GLU A 349 -64.84 -105.34 18.03
CA GLU A 349 -66.11 -105.67 18.68
C GLU A 349 -66.79 -106.89 18.03
N LYS A 350 -66.92 -106.91 16.69
CA LYS A 350 -67.49 -108.07 15.97
C LYS A 350 -66.68 -109.34 16.15
N TYR A 351 -65.35 -109.25 16.18
CA TYR A 351 -64.47 -110.40 16.40
C TYR A 351 -64.64 -110.96 17.81
N GLU A 352 -64.70 -110.09 18.82
CA GLU A 352 -64.95 -110.48 20.21
C GLU A 352 -66.33 -111.14 20.37
N ASP A 353 -67.37 -110.59 19.74
CA ASP A 353 -68.72 -111.18 19.70
C ASP A 353 -68.72 -112.58 19.07
N GLU A 354 -68.06 -112.76 17.92
CA GLU A 354 -67.97 -114.08 17.26
C GLU A 354 -67.12 -115.07 18.07
N LEU A 355 -66.06 -114.60 18.73
CA LEU A 355 -65.26 -115.43 19.63
C LEU A 355 -66.11 -115.94 20.80
N GLN A 356 -66.91 -115.07 21.43
CA GLN A 356 -67.85 -115.46 22.47
C GLN A 356 -68.88 -116.48 21.97
N LYS A 357 -69.45 -116.28 20.77
CA LYS A 357 -70.37 -117.27 20.17
C LYS A 357 -69.70 -118.61 19.89
N CYS A 358 -68.45 -118.61 19.42
CA CYS A 358 -67.67 -119.83 19.22
C CYS A 358 -67.46 -120.55 20.55
N GLU A 359 -67.04 -119.85 21.60
CA GLU A 359 -66.88 -120.42 22.95
C GLU A 359 -68.21 -121.02 23.48
N GLU A 360 -69.33 -120.32 23.27
CA GLU A 360 -70.66 -120.83 23.64
C GLU A 360 -71.04 -122.09 22.85
N LEU A 361 -70.74 -122.15 21.56
CA LEU A 361 -71.04 -123.31 20.71
C LEU A 361 -70.14 -124.50 21.06
N GLU A 362 -68.85 -124.28 21.31
CA GLU A 362 -67.94 -125.32 21.80
C GLU A 362 -68.42 -125.88 23.15
N LYS A 363 -68.89 -125.01 24.05
CA LYS A 363 -69.48 -125.44 25.31
C LYS A 363 -70.74 -126.28 25.10
N LYS A 364 -71.64 -125.86 24.21
CA LYS A 364 -72.85 -126.63 23.86
C LYS A 364 -72.52 -127.98 23.20
N LEU A 365 -71.49 -128.02 22.34
CA LEU A 365 -70.99 -129.26 21.75
C LEU A 365 -70.44 -130.19 22.83
N ALA A 366 -69.63 -129.68 23.76
CA ALA A 366 -69.12 -130.47 24.87
C ALA A 366 -70.25 -131.00 25.79
N GLU A 367 -71.30 -130.20 26.02
CA GLU A 367 -72.52 -130.64 26.71
C GLU A 367 -73.24 -131.76 25.94
N GLN A 368 -73.39 -131.64 24.62
CA GLN A 368 -73.98 -132.68 23.78
C GLN A 368 -73.14 -133.96 23.74
N ASP A 369 -71.81 -133.84 23.66
CA ASP A 369 -70.90 -134.98 23.66
C ASP A 369 -71.00 -135.78 24.98
N ASN A 370 -71.18 -135.11 26.12
CA ASN A 370 -71.42 -135.76 27.40
C ASN A 370 -72.70 -136.63 27.42
N GLU A 371 -73.72 -136.30 26.62
CA GLU A 371 -74.94 -137.11 26.48
C GLU A 371 -74.82 -138.15 25.36
N TYR A 372 -74.25 -137.76 24.22
CA TYR A 372 -74.16 -138.57 23.02
C TYR A 372 -73.18 -139.74 23.15
N ILE A 373 -72.00 -139.51 23.74
CA ILE A 373 -70.98 -140.55 23.94
C ILE A 373 -71.55 -141.72 24.76
N PRO A 374 -72.11 -141.54 25.97
CA PRO A 374 -72.64 -142.66 26.74
C PRO A 374 -73.85 -143.32 26.07
N LEU A 375 -74.70 -142.57 25.36
CA LEU A 375 -75.82 -143.14 24.60
C LEU A 375 -75.33 -144.02 23.44
N MET A 376 -74.26 -143.62 22.75
CA MET A 376 -73.63 -144.42 21.71
C MET A 376 -72.93 -145.65 22.28
N GLU A 377 -72.25 -145.53 23.42
CA GLU A 377 -71.69 -146.67 24.16
C GLU A 377 -72.77 -147.64 24.63
N GLU A 378 -73.93 -147.13 25.08
CA GLU A 378 -75.08 -147.95 25.46
C GLU A 378 -75.66 -148.68 24.25
N ARG A 379 -75.86 -147.99 23.11
CA ARG A 379 -76.27 -148.61 21.85
C ARG A 379 -75.26 -149.68 21.37
N GLU A 380 -73.96 -149.42 21.48
CA GLU A 380 -72.93 -150.42 21.15
C GLU A 380 -72.99 -151.63 22.09
N LYS A 381 -73.20 -151.42 23.39
CA LYS A 381 -73.41 -152.51 24.37
C LYS A 381 -74.66 -153.32 24.07
N GLU A 382 -75.77 -152.66 23.74
CA GLU A 382 -77.02 -153.33 23.32
C GLU A 382 -76.78 -154.18 22.07
N TYR A 383 -76.10 -153.63 21.05
CA TYR A 383 -75.76 -154.38 19.84
C TYR A 383 -74.85 -155.57 20.14
N HIS A 384 -73.86 -155.41 21.02
CA HIS A 384 -73.00 -156.50 21.49
C HIS A 384 -73.78 -157.56 22.27
N GLN A 385 -74.69 -157.16 23.16
CA GLN A 385 -75.55 -158.08 23.90
C GLN A 385 -76.46 -158.85 22.95
N GLU A 386 -77.14 -158.19 22.01
CA GLU A 386 -78.02 -158.81 21.04
C GLU A 386 -77.28 -159.83 20.16
N MET A 387 -76.05 -159.50 19.75
CA MET A 387 -75.17 -160.40 19.00
C MET A 387 -74.74 -161.62 19.83
N THR A 388 -74.40 -161.40 21.10
CA THR A 388 -74.00 -162.46 22.04
C THR A 388 -75.17 -163.39 22.36
N GLU A 389 -76.38 -162.86 22.51
CA GLU A 389 -77.61 -163.64 22.69
C GLU A 389 -77.94 -164.47 21.44
N LYS A 390 -77.81 -163.91 20.24
CA LYS A 390 -77.96 -164.67 18.98
C LYS A 390 -76.94 -165.80 18.90
N MET A 391 -75.68 -165.55 19.28
CA MET A 391 -74.63 -166.57 19.34
C MET A 391 -74.93 -167.67 20.38
N ASN A 392 -75.38 -167.29 21.56
CA ASN A 392 -75.75 -168.24 22.63
C ASN A 392 -76.97 -169.09 22.25
N LYS A 393 -78.01 -168.50 21.64
CA LYS A 393 -79.15 -169.24 21.09
C LYS A 393 -78.69 -170.26 20.05
N PHE A 394 -77.81 -169.86 19.13
CA PHE A 394 -77.21 -170.76 18.15
C PHE A 394 -76.44 -171.93 18.80
N LEU A 395 -75.61 -171.66 19.81
CA LEU A 395 -74.87 -172.70 20.55
C LEU A 395 -75.81 -173.68 21.27
N THR A 396 -76.87 -173.16 21.89
CA THR A 396 -77.84 -173.98 22.64
C THR A 396 -78.66 -174.86 21.70
N GLU A 397 -79.10 -174.32 20.56
CA GLU A 397 -79.78 -175.09 19.50
C GLU A 397 -78.85 -176.13 18.88
N HIS A 398 -77.58 -175.79 18.66
CA HIS A 398 -76.58 -176.73 18.15
C HIS A 398 -76.37 -177.90 19.13
N ALA A 399 -76.19 -177.60 20.41
CA ALA A 399 -76.08 -178.61 21.47
C ALA A 399 -77.33 -179.50 21.55
N ALA A 400 -78.53 -178.91 21.48
CA ALA A 400 -79.79 -179.65 21.43
C ALA A 400 -79.88 -180.58 20.20
N ARG A 401 -79.42 -180.11 19.03
CA ARG A 401 -79.40 -180.89 17.78
C ARG A 401 -78.43 -182.08 17.87
N VAL A 402 -77.26 -181.89 18.48
CA VAL A 402 -76.27 -182.96 18.73
C VAL A 402 -76.83 -184.02 19.69
N ILE A 403 -77.46 -183.62 20.79
CA ILE A 403 -78.09 -184.54 21.76
C ILE A 403 -79.25 -185.31 21.11
N GLN A 404 -80.10 -184.63 20.33
CA GLN A 404 -81.22 -185.25 19.61
C GLN A 404 -80.73 -186.26 18.56
N HIS A 405 -79.60 -186.01 17.90
CA HIS A 405 -79.03 -186.94 16.92
C HIS A 405 -78.49 -188.21 17.60
N ALA A 406 -77.69 -188.06 18.66
CA ALA A 406 -77.15 -189.18 19.43
C ALA A 406 -78.26 -190.06 20.05
N TRP A 407 -79.37 -189.46 20.51
CA TRP A 407 -80.51 -190.19 21.05
C TRP A 407 -81.27 -191.01 19.99
N ARG A 408 -81.36 -190.51 18.75
CA ARG A 408 -82.00 -191.23 17.63
C ARG A 408 -81.17 -192.45 17.18
N GLU A 409 -79.84 -192.39 17.22
CA GLU A 409 -78.97 -193.55 16.94
C GLU A 409 -79.10 -194.66 17.99
N VAL A 410 -79.28 -194.31 19.26
CA VAL A 410 -79.49 -195.29 20.35
C VAL A 410 -80.83 -196.02 20.21
N LEU A 411 -81.88 -195.32 19.77
CA LEU A 411 -83.22 -195.89 19.54
C LEU A 411 -83.26 -196.83 18.32
N ALA A 412 -82.57 -196.47 17.22
CA ALA A 412 -82.48 -197.32 16.03
C ALA A 412 -81.77 -198.66 16.32
N ASN A 413 -80.69 -198.63 17.11
CA ASN A 413 -79.91 -199.83 17.47
C ASN A 413 -80.61 -200.77 18.49
N ARG A 414 -81.69 -200.33 19.16
CA ARG A 414 -82.43 -201.12 20.15
C ARG A 414 -83.59 -201.92 19.54
N ALA A 415 -84.13 -201.49 18.40
CA ALA A 415 -85.24 -202.15 17.71
C ALA A 415 -84.78 -203.37 16.88
N GLU A 416 -83.54 -203.37 16.38
CA GLU A 416 -83.03 -204.45 15.52
C GLU A 416 -82.66 -205.74 16.29
N LYS A 417 -82.40 -205.64 17.61
CA LYS A 417 -82.02 -206.79 18.46
C LYS A 417 -83.17 -207.66 19.01
N LYS A 418 -84.44 -207.25 18.88
CA LYS A 418 -85.59 -208.07 19.35
C LYS A 418 -86.18 -209.01 18.27
N ARG A 419 -85.66 -209.00 17.04
CA ARG A 419 -86.21 -209.78 15.90
C ARG A 419 -85.71 -211.22 15.75
N LEU A 420 -84.89 -211.78 16.67
CA LEU A 420 -84.14 -213.02 16.39
C LEU A 420 -84.13 -214.20 17.40
N LYS A 421 -84.96 -214.26 18.47
CA LYS A 421 -85.09 -215.50 19.26
C LYS A 421 -86.50 -215.70 19.84
N GLY A 422 -87.28 -216.62 19.26
CA GLY A 422 -88.44 -217.20 19.96
C GLY A 422 -89.66 -217.59 19.12
N LYS A 423 -89.50 -218.37 18.04
CA LYS A 423 -90.50 -219.35 17.52
C LYS A 423 -89.85 -220.19 16.38
N GLY A 424 -89.96 -221.52 16.34
CA GLY A 424 -90.86 -222.31 17.16
C GLY A 424 -90.89 -223.82 16.95
N LYS A 425 -91.96 -224.40 17.48
CA LYS A 425 -92.68 -225.63 17.11
C LYS A 425 -94.05 -225.49 17.84
N LYS A 426 -95.23 -225.67 17.25
CA LYS A 426 -95.71 -226.44 16.11
C LYS A 426 -97.14 -225.92 15.78
N GLY A 427 -97.53 -225.84 14.51
CA GLY A 427 -98.95 -225.97 14.13
C GLY A 427 -99.56 -224.91 13.22
N LYS A 428 -99.88 -225.35 11.98
CA LYS A 428 -100.93 -224.90 11.03
C LYS A 428 -100.78 -223.58 10.25
N LYS A 429 -100.53 -223.80 8.94
CA LYS A 429 -101.19 -223.29 7.70
C LYS A 429 -101.21 -221.78 7.37
N LYS A 430 -100.85 -221.53 6.09
CA LYS A 430 -101.48 -220.69 5.05
C LYS A 430 -102.56 -219.67 5.45
N VAL A 431 -102.53 -218.59 4.65
CA VAL A 431 -103.45 -217.46 4.45
C VAL A 431 -103.15 -216.26 5.34
#